data_AF-A7E536-F1
#
_entry.id   AF-A7E536-F1
#
_cell.length_a   1.000
_cell.length_b   1.000
_cell.length_c   1.000
_cell.angle_alpha   90.00
_cell.angle_beta   90.00
_cell.angle_gamma   90.00
#
_symmetry.space_group_name_H-M   'P 1'
#
loop_
_entity.id
_entity.type
_entity.pdbx_description
1 polymer ?
#
loop_
_entity_poly.entity_id
_entity_poly.type
_entity_poly.pdbx_seq_one_letter_code
_entity_poly.pdbx_strand_id
1 'polypeptide(L)'
;MAPCSRCERNGLECRTLPESKRCGECVRSGSFKCDVSGLSPSEWDILSREEARLEAEEEAAALAEQEAFSCRMLIRKKQKQLRDRGSEMLRRGVRSLDELDELLERERLENERVGREERQAGIGSLMPAVANSNVLDNFDPSSFLSPSDPFSFQNSSGPFWGDPDSVGEMPPTSQSS
;
A
#
# COMPACT_ATOMS: atom_id res chain seq x y z
N MET A 1 -24.89 -49.82 -29.09
CA MET A 1 -25.00 -49.02 -27.84
C MET A 1 -23.69 -49.15 -27.11
N ALA A 2 -23.14 -48.04 -26.59
CA ALA A 2 -21.95 -48.08 -25.76
C ALA A 2 -22.23 -48.86 -24.46
N PRO A 3 -21.25 -49.58 -23.90
CA PRO A 3 -21.39 -50.17 -22.58
C PRO A 3 -21.56 -49.08 -21.51
N CYS A 4 -22.27 -49.38 -20.42
CA CYS A 4 -22.35 -48.46 -19.29
C CYS A 4 -21.00 -48.38 -18.57
N SER A 5 -20.74 -47.27 -17.87
CA SER A 5 -19.45 -47.00 -17.20
C SER A 5 -19.00 -48.12 -16.25
N ARG A 6 -19.95 -48.87 -15.67
CA ARG A 6 -19.62 -50.01 -14.80
C ARG A 6 -19.20 -51.24 -15.58
N CYS A 7 -19.92 -51.58 -16.64
CA CYS A 7 -19.59 -52.73 -17.46
C CYS A 7 -18.28 -52.51 -18.22
N GLU A 8 -18.05 -51.29 -18.70
CA GLU A 8 -16.79 -50.91 -19.34
C GLU A 8 -15.59 -51.09 -18.41
N ARG A 9 -15.66 -50.53 -17.18
CA ARG A 9 -14.58 -50.66 -16.18
C ARG A 9 -14.29 -52.10 -15.76
N ASN A 10 -15.31 -52.96 -15.76
CA ASN A 10 -15.19 -54.33 -15.30
C ASN A 10 -15.01 -55.35 -16.45
N GLY A 11 -14.94 -54.90 -17.70
CA GLY A 11 -14.87 -55.78 -18.88
C GLY A 11 -16.08 -56.70 -19.04
N LEU A 12 -17.25 -56.28 -18.55
CA LEU A 12 -18.48 -57.07 -18.59
C LEU A 12 -19.28 -56.81 -19.86
N GLU A 13 -20.02 -57.82 -20.30
CA GLU A 13 -20.88 -57.69 -21.48
C GLU A 13 -22.15 -56.88 -21.16
N CYS A 14 -22.17 -55.62 -21.60
CA CYS A 14 -23.28 -54.72 -21.33
C CYS A 14 -24.44 -54.94 -22.32
N ARG A 15 -25.39 -55.81 -21.95
CA ARG A 15 -26.62 -56.03 -22.72
C ARG A 15 -27.82 -55.30 -22.11
N THR A 16 -28.55 -54.55 -22.93
CA THR A 16 -29.79 -53.84 -22.56
C THR A 16 -30.97 -54.36 -23.35
N LEU A 17 -32.10 -54.52 -22.67
CA LEU A 17 -33.40 -54.75 -23.31
C LEU A 17 -34.01 -53.39 -23.69
N PRO A 18 -34.83 -53.30 -24.75
CA PRO A 18 -35.39 -52.03 -25.24
C PRO A 18 -36.20 -51.25 -24.19
N GLU A 19 -36.89 -51.97 -23.31
CA GLU A 19 -37.76 -51.36 -22.30
C GLU A 19 -37.06 -51.09 -20.96
N SER A 20 -35.82 -51.54 -20.80
CA SER A 20 -35.08 -51.37 -19.55
C SER A 20 -34.15 -50.18 -19.62
N LYS A 21 -34.28 -49.27 -18.65
CA LYS A 21 -33.32 -48.16 -18.42
C LYS A 21 -31.96 -48.64 -17.88
N ARG A 22 -31.81 -49.94 -17.61
CA ARG A 22 -30.61 -50.54 -17.01
C ARG A 22 -30.15 -51.76 -17.80
N CYS A 23 -28.83 -51.99 -17.85
CA CYS A 23 -28.29 -53.22 -18.43
C CYS A 23 -28.49 -54.43 -17.51
N GLY A 24 -28.50 -55.63 -18.08
CA GLY A 24 -28.76 -56.87 -17.35
C GLY A 24 -27.75 -57.13 -16.22
N GLU A 25 -26.49 -56.73 -16.39
CA GLU A 25 -25.46 -56.85 -15.35
C GLU A 25 -25.70 -55.91 -14.17
N CYS A 26 -26.10 -54.65 -14.44
CA CYS A 26 -26.44 -53.71 -13.37
C CYS A 26 -27.70 -54.12 -12.62
N VAL A 27 -28.68 -54.70 -13.30
CA VAL A 27 -29.88 -55.26 -12.65
C VAL A 27 -29.50 -56.45 -11.76
N ARG A 28 -28.73 -57.42 -12.27
CA ARG A 28 -28.27 -58.59 -11.52
C ARG A 28 -27.45 -58.23 -10.29
N SER A 29 -26.63 -57.20 -10.40
CA SER A 29 -25.77 -56.74 -9.31
C SER A 29 -26.48 -55.84 -8.29
N GLY A 30 -27.75 -55.49 -8.51
CA GLY A 30 -28.45 -54.51 -7.69
C GLY A 30 -27.90 -53.08 -7.79
N SER A 31 -27.15 -52.74 -8.85
CA SER A 31 -26.65 -51.39 -9.05
C SER A 31 -27.81 -50.45 -9.38
N PHE A 32 -27.99 -49.42 -8.56
CA PHE A 32 -28.99 -48.39 -8.79
C PHE A 32 -28.60 -47.45 -9.94
N LYS A 33 -27.30 -47.21 -10.12
CA LYS A 33 -26.76 -46.31 -11.15
C LYS A 33 -26.31 -47.13 -12.36
N CYS A 34 -27.04 -47.02 -13.46
CA CYS A 34 -26.66 -47.53 -14.77
C CYS A 34 -26.90 -46.43 -15.79
N ASP A 35 -25.81 -45.94 -16.37
CA ASP A 35 -25.74 -44.82 -17.31
C ASP A 35 -25.80 -45.28 -18.78
N VAL A 36 -26.31 -46.49 -19.03
CA VAL A 36 -26.39 -47.07 -20.38
C VAL A 36 -27.29 -46.27 -21.32
N SER A 37 -28.25 -45.53 -20.76
CA SER A 37 -29.14 -44.62 -21.50
C SER A 37 -28.59 -43.20 -21.59
N GLY A 38 -27.39 -42.95 -21.04
CA GLY A 38 -26.83 -41.61 -20.91
C GLY A 38 -27.58 -40.75 -19.87
N LEU A 39 -27.20 -39.47 -19.83
CA LEU A 39 -27.90 -38.45 -19.06
C LEU A 39 -29.24 -38.11 -19.71
N SER A 40 -30.25 -37.93 -18.88
CA SER A 40 -31.56 -37.44 -19.29
C SER A 40 -31.49 -35.97 -19.73
N PRO A 41 -32.43 -35.49 -20.57
CA PRO A 41 -32.49 -34.08 -20.97
C PRO A 41 -32.51 -33.10 -19.79
N SER A 42 -33.19 -33.47 -18.69
CA SER A 42 -33.21 -32.66 -17.47
C SER A 42 -31.85 -32.58 -16.78
N GLU A 43 -31.05 -33.65 -16.82
CA GLU A 43 -29.69 -33.64 -16.26
C GLU A 43 -28.75 -32.79 -17.12
N TRP A 44 -28.93 -32.83 -18.45
CA TRP A 44 -28.22 -31.92 -19.36
C TRP A 44 -28.55 -30.45 -19.08
N ASP A 45 -29.84 -30.11 -18.92
CA ASP A 45 -30.24 -28.74 -18.60
C ASP A 45 -29.64 -28.22 -17.29
N ILE A 46 -29.52 -29.09 -16.28
CA ILE A 46 -28.88 -28.74 -15.00
C ILE A 46 -27.38 -28.46 -15.23
N LEU A 47 -26.69 -29.31 -15.97
CA LEU A 47 -25.27 -29.13 -16.26
C LEU A 47 -25.03 -27.85 -17.07
N SER A 48 -25.81 -27.58 -18.11
CA SER A 48 -25.67 -26.37 -18.93
C SER A 48 -25.92 -25.10 -18.13
N ARG A 49 -26.87 -25.13 -17.18
CA ARG A 49 -27.13 -23.98 -16.29
C ARG A 49 -25.98 -23.76 -15.32
N GLU A 50 -25.41 -24.84 -14.79
CA GLU A 50 -24.28 -24.74 -13.87
C GLU A 50 -23.01 -24.28 -14.59
N GLU A 51 -22.77 -24.77 -15.81
CA GLU A 51 -21.68 -24.31 -16.66
C GLU A 51 -21.81 -22.79 -16.94
N ALA A 52 -22.99 -22.34 -17.38
CA ALA A 52 -23.24 -20.91 -17.59
C ALA A 52 -23.10 -20.08 -16.31
N ARG A 53 -23.47 -20.63 -15.14
CA ARG A 53 -23.29 -19.97 -13.84
C ARG A 53 -21.81 -19.82 -13.51
N LEU A 54 -21.01 -20.86 -13.74
CA LEU A 54 -19.57 -20.86 -13.48
C LEU A 54 -18.82 -19.94 -14.45
N GLU A 55 -19.21 -19.91 -15.73
CA GLU A 55 -18.62 -19.01 -16.72
C GLU A 55 -18.87 -17.54 -16.35
N ALA A 56 -20.08 -17.19 -15.92
CA ALA A 56 -20.38 -15.84 -15.43
C ALA A 56 -19.60 -15.48 -14.15
N GLU A 57 -19.38 -16.46 -13.26
CA GLU A 57 -18.56 -16.27 -12.05
C GLU A 57 -17.08 -16.07 -12.39
N GLU A 58 -16.56 -16.81 -13.38
CA GLU A 58 -15.20 -16.65 -13.89
C GLU A 58 -14.99 -15.28 -14.53
N GLU A 59 -15.91 -14.84 -15.39
CA GLU A 59 -15.85 -13.51 -16.01
C GLU A 59 -15.87 -12.39 -14.96
N ALA A 60 -16.73 -12.49 -13.95
CA ALA A 60 -16.78 -11.54 -12.85
C ALA A 60 -15.48 -11.52 -12.04
N ALA A 61 -14.89 -12.68 -11.78
CA ALA A 61 -13.60 -12.78 -11.10
C ALA A 61 -12.46 -12.19 -11.94
N ALA A 62 -12.45 -12.41 -13.25
CA ALA A 62 -11.45 -11.85 -14.16
C ALA A 62 -11.51 -10.31 -14.21
N LEU A 63 -12.71 -9.72 -14.22
CA LEU A 63 -12.89 -8.27 -14.14
C LEU A 63 -12.37 -7.71 -12.81
N ALA A 64 -12.69 -8.37 -11.70
CA ALA A 64 -12.18 -7.99 -10.38
C ALA A 64 -10.65 -8.10 -10.29
N GLU A 65 -10.05 -9.13 -10.89
CA GLU A 65 -8.59 -9.26 -10.97
C GLU A 65 -7.97 -8.13 -11.78
N GLN A 66 -8.57 -7.75 -12.91
CA GLN A 66 -8.10 -6.65 -13.73
C GLN A 66 -8.14 -5.31 -12.97
N GLU A 67 -9.23 -5.05 -12.26
CA GLU A 67 -9.35 -3.86 -11.42
C GLU A 67 -8.30 -3.86 -10.31
N ALA A 68 -8.16 -4.96 -9.56
CA ALA A 68 -7.17 -5.11 -8.51
C ALA A 68 -5.74 -4.94 -9.04
N PHE A 69 -5.46 -5.46 -10.23
CA PHE A 69 -4.18 -5.28 -10.91
C PHE A 69 -3.91 -3.80 -11.20
N SER A 70 -4.89 -3.06 -11.72
CA SER A 70 -4.76 -1.63 -12.02
C SER A 70 -4.46 -0.82 -10.74
N CYS A 71 -5.19 -1.09 -9.66
CA CYS A 71 -4.99 -0.49 -8.35
C CYS A 71 -3.58 -0.79 -7.81
N ARG A 72 -3.13 -2.04 -7.91
CA ARG A 72 -1.77 -2.44 -7.51
C ARG A 72 -0.69 -1.68 -8.29
N MET A 73 -0.89 -1.45 -9.59
CA MET A 73 0.06 -0.70 -10.40
C MET A 73 0.12 0.79 -10.01
N LEU A 74 -1.03 1.40 -9.68
CA LEU A 74 -1.07 2.75 -9.15
C LEU A 74 -0.34 2.88 -7.81
N ILE A 75 -0.57 1.93 -6.90
CA ILE A 75 0.13 1.88 -5.60
C ILE A 75 1.65 1.79 -5.81
N ARG A 76 2.10 0.90 -6.70
CA ARG A 76 3.54 0.78 -7.05
C ARG A 76 4.12 2.08 -7.58
N LYS A 77 3.40 2.80 -8.43
CA LYS A 77 3.82 4.12 -8.95
C LYS A 77 3.97 5.13 -7.81
N LYS A 78 2.99 5.21 -6.91
CA LYS A 78 3.05 6.10 -5.73
C LYS A 78 4.22 5.75 -4.82
N GLN A 79 4.44 4.46 -4.54
CA GLN A 79 5.58 3.99 -3.75
C GLN A 79 6.93 4.38 -4.36
N LYS A 80 7.07 4.26 -5.69
CA LYS A 80 8.28 4.68 -6.39
C LYS A 80 8.50 6.19 -6.23
N GLN A 81 7.47 7.01 -6.47
CA GLN A 81 7.56 8.46 -6.32
C GLN A 81 7.97 8.87 -4.89
N LEU A 82 7.40 8.22 -3.86
CA LEU A 82 7.78 8.46 -2.47
C LEU A 82 9.24 8.09 -2.20
N ARG A 83 9.70 6.95 -2.72
CA ARG A 83 11.10 6.52 -2.58
C ARG A 83 12.05 7.49 -3.27
N ASP A 84 11.72 7.94 -4.48
CA ASP A 84 12.54 8.87 -5.25
C ASP A 84 12.62 10.23 -4.53
N ARG A 85 11.48 10.74 -4.02
CA ARG A 85 11.44 11.97 -3.22
C ARG A 85 12.26 11.85 -1.94
N GLY A 86 12.12 10.74 -1.20
CA GLY A 86 12.90 10.50 0.01
C GLY A 86 14.40 10.42 -0.26
N SER A 87 14.79 9.76 -1.35
CA SER A 87 16.19 9.66 -1.77
C SER A 87 16.78 11.02 -2.14
N GLU A 88 16.02 11.87 -2.82
CA GLU A 88 16.46 13.23 -3.16
C GLU A 88 16.56 14.14 -1.93
N MET A 89 15.61 14.03 -0.99
CA MET A 89 15.69 14.74 0.29
C MET A 89 16.94 14.35 1.07
N LEU A 90 17.23 13.05 1.15
CA LEU A 90 18.45 12.55 1.81
C LEU A 90 19.70 13.07 1.11
N ARG A 91 19.74 13.02 -0.23
CA ARG A 91 20.88 13.52 -1.01
C ARG A 91 21.12 15.02 -0.80
N ARG A 92 20.06 15.83 -0.73
CA ARG A 92 20.17 17.26 -0.41
C ARG A 92 20.63 17.49 1.03
N GLY A 93 20.11 16.70 1.98
CA GLY A 93 20.52 16.75 3.38
C GLY A 93 22.01 16.47 3.55
N VAL A 94 22.51 15.40 2.94
CA VAL A 94 23.95 15.05 2.99
C VAL A 94 24.81 16.16 2.38
N ARG A 95 24.47 16.67 1.20
CA ARG A 95 25.21 17.79 0.58
C ARG A 95 25.27 19.03 1.47
N SER A 96 24.15 19.38 2.11
CA SER A 96 24.11 20.52 3.04
C SER A 96 24.99 20.30 4.28
N LEU A 97 25.18 19.07 4.73
CA LEU A 97 26.08 18.75 5.84
C LEU A 97 27.54 18.84 5.39
N ASP A 98 27.87 18.30 4.22
CA ASP A 98 29.22 18.40 3.65
C ASP A 98 29.64 19.88 3.47
N GLU A 99 28.74 20.73 2.96
CA GLU A 99 28.98 22.17 2.81
C GLU A 99 29.24 22.88 4.16
N LEU A 100 28.55 22.47 5.22
CA LEU A 100 28.72 23.02 6.56
C LEU A 100 30.06 22.59 7.17
N ASP A 101 30.42 21.31 7.03
CA ASP A 101 31.70 20.79 7.50
C ASP A 101 32.88 21.52 6.84
N GLU A 102 32.81 21.77 5.53
CA GLU A 102 33.81 22.56 4.83
C GLU A 102 33.94 24.00 5.37
N LEU A 103 32.82 24.64 5.75
CA LEU A 103 32.83 25.99 6.33
C LEU A 103 33.50 25.99 7.70
N LEU A 104 33.14 25.02 8.54
CA LEU A 104 33.73 24.85 9.87
C LEU A 104 35.24 24.57 9.79
N GLU A 105 35.67 23.75 8.83
CA GLU A 105 37.09 23.50 8.60
C GLU A 105 37.84 24.76 8.15
N ARG A 106 37.25 25.57 7.25
CA ARG A 106 37.82 26.85 6.84
C ARG A 106 37.96 27.82 8.02
N GLU A 107 36.92 27.95 8.83
CA GLU A 107 36.93 28.80 10.03
C GLU A 107 37.99 28.32 11.03
N ARG A 108 38.11 27.01 11.25
CA ARG A 108 39.14 26.44 12.12
C ARG A 108 40.54 26.80 11.65
N LEU A 109 40.80 26.65 10.35
CA LEU A 109 42.08 26.99 9.74
C LEU A 109 42.38 28.50 9.84
N GLU A 110 41.38 29.37 9.65
CA GLU A 110 41.53 30.81 9.80
C GLU A 110 41.81 31.22 11.25
N ASN A 111 41.05 30.70 12.20
CA ASN A 111 41.26 30.96 13.62
C ASN A 111 42.63 30.44 14.10
N GLU A 112 43.09 29.29 13.59
CA GLU A 112 44.44 28.81 13.82
C GLU A 112 45.52 29.75 13.26
N ARG A 113 45.27 30.41 12.12
CA ARG A 113 46.19 31.40 11.54
C ARG A 113 46.23 32.68 12.38
N VAL A 114 45.06 33.26 12.68
CA VAL A 114 44.94 34.45 13.53
C VAL A 114 45.59 34.20 14.89
N GLY A 115 45.29 33.08 15.54
CA GLY A 115 45.90 32.74 16.83
C GLY A 115 47.41 32.47 16.79
N ARG A 116 47.99 32.12 15.63
CA ARG A 116 49.46 32.05 15.44
C ARG A 116 50.06 33.45 15.24
N GLU A 117 49.40 34.30 14.46
CA GLU A 117 49.79 35.70 14.24
C GLU A 117 49.73 36.50 15.54
N GLU A 118 48.68 36.34 16.36
CA GLU A 118 48.57 36.93 17.70
C GLU A 118 49.67 36.44 18.65
N ARG A 119 50.00 35.13 18.62
CA ARG A 119 51.11 34.58 19.41
C ARG A 119 52.48 35.09 18.95
N GLN A 120 52.65 35.38 17.66
CA GLN A 120 53.88 35.98 17.12
C GLN A 120 53.96 37.48 17.40
N ALA A 121 52.83 38.21 17.34
CA ALA A 121 52.73 39.62 17.70
C ALA A 121 52.82 39.84 19.23
N GLY A 122 52.43 38.83 20.02
CA GLY A 122 52.42 38.83 21.48
C GLY A 122 53.80 38.70 22.17
N ILE A 123 54.91 38.60 21.42
CA ILE A 123 56.27 38.67 22.01
C ILE A 123 56.70 40.15 22.26
N GLY A 124 55.84 41.13 21.95
CA GLY A 124 56.13 42.56 22.09
C GLY A 124 55.32 43.36 23.11
N SER A 125 54.50 42.78 23.98
CA SER A 125 53.73 43.59 24.95
C SER A 125 53.51 42.92 26.31
N LEU A 126 54.21 43.45 27.32
CA LEU A 126 54.02 43.16 28.74
C LEU A 126 52.87 44.04 29.30
N MET A 127 51.78 43.37 29.71
CA MET A 127 50.84 43.69 30.82
C MET A 127 49.86 44.88 30.69
N PRO A 128 48.78 44.95 31.53
CA PRO A 128 48.00 43.89 32.19
C PRO A 128 46.49 43.97 31.90
N ALA A 129 45.77 42.95 32.37
CA ALA A 129 44.32 42.80 32.33
C ALA A 129 43.57 44.01 32.94
N VAL A 130 42.61 44.54 32.19
CA VAL A 130 41.54 45.39 32.72
C VAL A 130 40.23 44.69 32.43
N ALA A 131 39.66 44.13 33.50
CA ALA A 131 38.34 43.53 33.53
C ALA A 131 37.29 44.59 33.19
N ASN A 132 36.53 44.39 32.12
CA ASN A 132 35.36 45.22 31.81
C ASN A 132 34.15 44.36 31.48
N SER A 133 33.29 44.25 32.51
CA SER A 133 31.84 44.30 32.46
C SER A 133 31.09 43.30 31.58
N ASN A 134 30.68 42.20 32.22
CA ASN A 134 29.46 41.40 32.03
C ASN A 134 28.39 42.02 31.10
N VAL A 135 28.22 41.46 29.90
CA VAL A 135 27.02 41.63 29.05
C VAL A 135 26.43 40.28 28.63
N LEU A 136 26.92 39.16 29.17
CA LEU A 136 26.50 37.80 28.78
C LEU A 136 25.91 36.96 29.93
N ASP A 137 25.51 37.57 31.04
CA ASP A 137 24.86 36.84 32.15
C ASP A 137 23.33 36.74 32.02
N ASN A 138 22.75 37.06 30.85
CA ASN A 138 21.28 37.04 30.69
C ASN A 138 20.77 36.06 29.63
N PHE A 139 21.42 34.90 29.50
CA PHE A 139 20.84 33.76 28.80
C PHE A 139 20.49 32.68 29.82
N ASP A 140 19.22 32.67 30.25
CA ASP A 140 18.65 31.65 31.13
C ASP A 140 17.97 30.55 30.28
N PRO A 141 18.55 29.34 30.15
CA PRO A 141 17.98 28.24 29.39
C PRO A 141 16.72 27.64 30.04
N SER A 142 16.42 28.03 31.28
CA SER A 142 15.25 27.55 32.05
C SER A 142 13.93 28.11 31.53
N SER A 143 13.98 29.19 30.75
CA SER A 143 12.81 29.80 30.12
C SER A 143 12.14 28.92 29.05
N PHE A 144 12.81 27.86 28.59
CA PHE A 144 12.24 26.88 27.64
C PHE A 144 11.50 25.71 28.31
N LEU A 145 11.56 25.59 29.65
CA LEU A 145 11.07 24.41 30.37
C LEU A 145 10.11 24.74 31.53
N SER A 146 9.47 25.91 31.54
CA SER A 146 8.31 26.16 32.41
C SER A 146 7.02 25.61 31.78
N PRO A 147 6.41 24.56 32.34
CA PRO A 147 5.18 23.95 31.82
C PRO A 147 3.96 24.67 32.40
N SER A 148 3.66 25.87 31.91
CA SER A 148 2.36 26.53 32.18
C SER A 148 2.15 27.70 31.22
N ASP A 149 1.82 27.41 29.97
CA ASP A 149 0.51 27.81 29.44
C ASP A 149 0.25 27.08 28.12
N PRO A 150 -1.02 26.70 27.86
CA PRO A 150 -1.37 25.85 26.75
C PRO A 150 -1.06 26.61 25.47
N PHE A 151 -0.28 25.98 24.59
CA PHE A 151 -0.34 26.26 23.17
C PHE A 151 -1.82 26.28 22.78
N SER A 152 -2.39 27.47 22.72
CA SER A 152 -3.59 27.73 21.95
C SER A 152 -3.14 27.65 20.50
N PHE A 153 -2.88 26.42 20.05
CA PHE A 153 -3.26 26.05 18.71
C PHE A 153 -4.73 26.45 18.63
N GLN A 154 -4.99 27.61 18.03
CA GLN A 154 -6.31 27.92 17.57
C GLN A 154 -6.73 26.69 16.78
N ASN A 155 -7.70 25.99 17.35
CA ASN A 155 -8.39 24.89 16.77
C ASN A 155 -9.15 25.47 15.58
N SER A 156 -8.43 25.78 14.49
CA SER A 156 -9.01 25.82 13.17
C SER A 156 -9.29 24.37 12.84
N SER A 157 -10.46 23.92 13.29
CA SER A 157 -11.16 22.75 12.78
C SER A 157 -11.42 22.98 11.29
N GLY A 158 -10.37 22.84 10.49
CA GLY A 158 -10.38 22.85 9.04
C GLY A 158 -9.82 21.51 8.58
N PRO A 159 -10.52 20.73 7.73
CA PRO A 159 -10.02 19.46 7.27
C PRO A 159 -8.79 19.70 6.38
N PHE A 160 -7.60 19.45 6.92
CA PHE A 160 -6.34 19.50 6.16
C PHE A 160 -6.18 18.31 5.20
N TRP A 161 -6.97 17.26 5.40
CA TRP A 161 -7.18 16.21 4.40
C TRP A 161 -8.58 16.39 3.85
N GLY A 162 -8.69 16.89 2.62
CA GLY A 162 -9.96 16.91 1.92
C GLY A 162 -10.43 15.47 1.69
N ASP A 163 -11.65 15.16 2.13
CA ASP A 163 -12.40 14.00 1.68
C ASP A 163 -12.62 14.11 0.16
N PRO A 164 -12.24 13.10 -0.65
CA PRO A 164 -12.51 13.12 -2.08
C PRO A 164 -14.00 12.95 -2.44
N ASP A 165 -14.89 12.74 -1.46
CA ASP A 165 -16.32 12.49 -1.70
C ASP A 165 -17.27 13.53 -1.05
N SER A 166 -16.77 14.71 -0.68
CA SER A 166 -17.65 15.81 -0.22
C SER A 166 -18.37 16.44 -1.43
N VAL A 167 -19.37 15.74 -1.95
CA VAL A 167 -20.40 16.28 -2.82
C VAL A 167 -21.06 17.46 -2.11
N GLY A 168 -20.81 18.67 -2.61
CA GLY A 168 -21.45 19.87 -2.11
C GLY A 168 -22.96 19.74 -2.28
N GLU A 169 -23.69 19.64 -1.17
CA GLU A 169 -25.13 19.80 -1.14
C GLU A 169 -25.48 21.20 -1.66
N MET A 170 -26.09 21.22 -2.84
CA MET A 170 -26.74 22.41 -3.39
C MET A 170 -27.98 22.74 -2.54
N PRO A 171 -28.17 23.99 -2.09
CA PRO A 171 -29.36 24.36 -1.34
C PRO A 171 -30.62 24.27 -2.22
N PRO A 172 -31.80 23.98 -1.65
CA PRO A 172 -33.03 23.86 -2.40
C PRO A 172 -33.49 25.25 -2.86
N THR A 173 -33.50 25.49 -4.18
CA THR A 173 -34.22 26.64 -4.73
C THR A 173 -35.71 26.36 -4.67
N SER A 174 -36.35 26.97 -3.68
CA SER A 174 -37.78 27.12 -3.53
C SER A 174 -38.43 27.72 -4.78
N GLN A 175 -39.62 27.20 -5.07
CA GLN A 175 -40.58 27.56 -6.12
C GLN A 175 -41.01 29.04 -6.07
N SER A 176 -41.44 29.60 -7.21
CA SER A 176 -42.81 30.13 -7.37
C SER A 176 -43.05 30.80 -8.74
N SER A 177 -44.19 30.43 -9.33
CA SER A 177 -45.13 31.22 -10.15
C SER A 177 -44.75 31.73 -11.54
#